data_AF-A0A1F9Q9A1-F1
#
_entry.id   AF-A0A1F9Q9A1-F1
#
_cell.length_a   1.000
_cell.length_b   1.000
_cell.length_c   1.000
_cell.angle_alpha   90.00
_cell.angle_beta   90.00
_cell.angle_gamma   90.00
#
_symmetry.space_group_name_H-M   'P 1'
#
loop_
_entity.id
_entity.type
_entity.pdbx_description
1 polymer ?
#
loop_
_entity_poly.entity_id
_entity_poly.type
_entity_poly.pdbx_seq_one_letter_code
_entity_poly.pdbx_strand_id
1 'polypeptide(L)'
;MVETPALGNIPLDVCPGCSGIWFEKGELEALLRQSQGGAQADLALIDPKPEGHDCPACKAKMSRGGLVNPLLLVDKCQVCEGVWLDARELALVKKLLGLAGGESSVKVDRPAPAPAAPQGKDAKLILVKMVAAVCALAGLAGVSYQMYLYFSPAEAVSRAPSIGMGVLSVLLFAGGILALNWGKEDRWR
;
A
#
# COMPACT_ATOMS: atom_id res chain seq x y z
N MET A 1 -9.19 -21.61 -3.68
CA MET A 1 -9.32 -22.16 -2.32
C MET A 1 -8.73 -23.55 -2.35
N VAL A 2 -7.53 -23.74 -1.80
CA VAL A 2 -6.90 -25.05 -1.69
C VAL A 2 -6.99 -25.44 -0.23
N GLU A 3 -7.74 -26.48 0.05
CA GLU A 3 -7.81 -27.09 1.37
C GLU A 3 -6.42 -27.69 1.65
N THR A 4 -5.67 -27.10 2.57
CA THR A 4 -4.41 -27.69 3.06
C THR A 4 -4.72 -28.55 4.29
N PRO A 5 -4.75 -29.89 4.17
CA PRO A 5 -5.15 -30.79 5.26
C PRO A 5 -4.23 -30.74 6.48
N ALA A 6 -3.05 -30.14 6.33
CA ALA A 6 -2.00 -30.14 7.34
C ALA A 6 -2.09 -29.00 8.37
N LEU A 7 -3.14 -28.16 8.34
CA LEU A 7 -3.35 -27.04 9.27
C LEU A 7 -4.81 -26.92 9.78
N GLY A 8 -5.65 -27.92 9.52
CA GLY A 8 -7.10 -27.83 9.79
C GLY A 8 -7.83 -26.93 8.79
N ASN A 9 -9.16 -26.88 8.88
CA ASN A 9 -10.07 -26.13 8.01
C ASN A 9 -9.94 -24.59 8.16
N ILE A 10 -8.73 -24.06 8.08
CA ILE A 10 -8.46 -22.63 8.04
C ILE A 10 -8.37 -22.24 6.56
N PRO A 11 -9.20 -21.32 6.06
CA PRO A 11 -9.04 -20.75 4.73
C PRO A 11 -7.78 -19.87 4.72
N LEU A 12 -6.63 -20.51 4.51
CA LEU A 12 -5.33 -19.87 4.37
C LEU A 12 -5.12 -19.47 2.91
N ASP A 13 -4.69 -18.23 2.69
CA ASP A 13 -4.36 -17.74 1.37
C ASP A 13 -3.00 -18.29 0.95
N VAL A 14 -3.03 -19.45 0.29
CA VAL A 14 -1.84 -20.11 -0.26
C VAL A 14 -1.52 -19.51 -1.62
N CYS A 15 -0.28 -19.07 -1.81
CA CYS A 15 0.19 -18.66 -3.13
C CYS A 15 0.31 -19.88 -4.06
N PRO A 16 -0.33 -19.88 -5.23
CA PRO A 16 -0.31 -21.02 -6.16
C PRO A 16 1.07 -21.24 -6.82
N GLY A 17 1.97 -20.26 -6.77
CA GLY A 17 3.30 -20.37 -7.38
C GLY A 17 4.38 -20.87 -6.43
N CYS A 18 4.41 -20.37 -5.19
CA CYS A 18 5.48 -20.68 -4.23
C CYS A 18 5.00 -21.45 -2.98
N SER A 19 3.70 -21.70 -2.86
CA SER A 19 3.09 -22.39 -1.72
C SER A 19 3.31 -21.70 -0.36
N GLY A 20 3.66 -20.41 -0.36
CA GLY A 20 3.71 -19.60 0.87
C GLY A 20 2.32 -19.21 1.36
N ILE A 21 2.23 -18.85 2.64
CA ILE A 21 1.00 -18.54 3.34
C ILE A 21 1.08 -17.13 3.93
N TRP A 22 0.01 -16.36 3.74
CA TRP A 22 -0.18 -15.08 4.41
C TRP A 22 -0.97 -15.24 5.70
N PHE A 23 -0.46 -14.64 6.78
CA PHE A 23 -1.12 -14.53 8.07
C PHE A 23 -1.47 -13.07 8.35
N GLU A 24 -2.72 -12.80 8.73
CA GLU A 24 -3.12 -11.48 9.17
C GLU A 24 -2.49 -11.11 10.54
N LYS A 25 -2.61 -9.83 10.91
CA LYS A 25 -2.12 -9.34 12.20
C LYS A 25 -2.68 -10.19 13.34
N GLY A 26 -1.79 -10.78 14.13
CA GLY A 26 -2.14 -11.59 15.30
C GLY A 26 -2.58 -13.03 15.01
N GLU A 27 -2.76 -13.42 13.75
CA GLU A 27 -3.17 -14.79 13.39
C GLU A 27 -2.06 -15.80 13.69
N LEU A 28 -0.84 -15.48 13.27
CA LEU A 28 0.34 -16.29 13.60
C LEU A 28 0.58 -16.33 15.11
N GLU A 29 0.33 -15.21 15.81
CA GLU A 29 0.46 -15.14 17.27
C GLU A 29 -0.52 -16.08 17.97
N ALA A 30 -1.79 -16.11 17.51
CA ALA A 30 -2.81 -17.01 18.02
C ALA A 30 -2.42 -18.48 17.84
N LEU A 31 -1.88 -18.84 16.66
CA LEU A 31 -1.38 -20.18 16.38
C LEU A 31 -0.20 -20.56 17.31
N LEU A 32 0.76 -19.66 17.50
CA LEU A 32 1.90 -19.90 18.39
C LEU A 32 1.45 -20.04 19.86
N ARG A 33 0.58 -19.16 20.34
CA ARG A 33 0.06 -19.18 21.73
C ARG A 33 -0.62 -20.50 22.08
N GLN A 34 -1.38 -21.07 21.13
CA GLN A 34 -2.07 -22.34 21.34
C GLN A 34 -1.09 -23.52 21.45
N SER A 35 -0.02 -23.51 20.65
CA SER A 35 0.99 -24.58 20.66
C SER A 35 1.95 -24.53 21.85
N GLN A 36 2.24 -23.35 22.40
CA GLN A 36 3.22 -23.16 23.48
C GLN A 36 2.60 -22.95 24.87
N GLY A 37 1.31 -23.24 25.07
CA GLY A 37 0.69 -23.21 26.40
C GLY A 37 0.58 -21.82 27.03
N GLY A 38 0.41 -20.76 26.23
CA GLY A 38 0.10 -19.41 26.74
C GLY A 38 1.30 -18.49 26.99
N ALA A 39 2.53 -18.86 26.61
CA ALA A 39 3.62 -17.90 26.55
C ALA A 39 3.32 -16.81 25.52
N GLN A 40 3.49 -15.54 25.90
CA GLN A 40 3.29 -14.39 25.04
C GLN A 40 4.37 -14.42 23.94
N ALA A 41 4.01 -14.88 22.75
CA ALA A 41 4.93 -14.90 21.60
C ALA A 41 5.09 -13.47 21.09
N ASP A 42 6.14 -12.78 21.54
CA ASP A 42 6.53 -11.51 20.94
C ASP A 42 6.98 -11.76 19.49
N LEU A 43 6.16 -11.33 18.52
CA LEU A 43 6.44 -11.42 17.09
C LEU A 43 7.33 -10.26 16.61
N ALA A 44 8.12 -9.66 17.50
CA ALA A 44 9.19 -8.77 17.11
C ALA A 44 10.24 -9.54 16.29
N LEU A 45 10.62 -8.99 15.14
CA LEU A 45 11.66 -9.57 14.32
C LEU A 45 13.02 -9.37 14.98
N ILE A 46 13.81 -10.43 15.03
CA ILE A 46 15.22 -10.40 15.41
C ILE A 46 16.02 -10.04 14.16
N ASP A 47 16.83 -8.98 14.23
CA ASP A 47 17.64 -8.43 13.12
C ASP A 47 16.81 -8.16 11.84
N PRO A 48 15.80 -7.26 11.89
CA PRO A 48 14.95 -6.97 10.74
C PRO A 48 15.71 -6.23 9.64
N LYS A 49 15.76 -6.83 8.44
CA LYS A 49 16.34 -6.25 7.24
C LYS A 49 15.27 -5.86 6.24
N PRO A 50 15.39 -4.73 5.52
CA PRO A 50 14.40 -4.26 4.54
C PRO A 50 14.49 -5.03 3.19
N GLU A 51 14.70 -6.34 3.24
CA GLU A 51 14.95 -7.21 2.08
C GLU A 51 13.79 -8.16 1.77
N GLY A 52 12.67 -8.06 2.49
CA GLY A 52 11.48 -8.88 2.29
C GLY A 52 10.73 -8.57 0.99
N HIS A 53 9.74 -9.40 0.66
CA HIS A 53 8.90 -9.21 -0.51
C HIS A 53 7.84 -8.10 -0.31
N ASP A 54 7.09 -7.78 -1.36
CA ASP A 54 5.97 -6.84 -1.25
C ASP A 54 4.79 -7.51 -0.56
N CYS A 55 4.21 -6.82 0.42
CA CYS A 55 3.08 -7.33 1.20
C CYS A 55 1.89 -7.64 0.28
N PRO A 56 1.31 -8.85 0.31
CA PRO A 56 0.18 -9.20 -0.55
C PRO A 56 -1.05 -8.32 -0.26
N ALA A 57 -1.27 -7.91 1.00
CA ALA A 57 -2.40 -7.12 1.45
C ALA A 57 -2.29 -5.61 1.13
N CYS A 58 -1.15 -4.96 1.41
CA CYS A 58 -1.00 -3.51 1.26
C CYS A 58 0.10 -3.06 0.28
N LYS A 59 0.80 -4.00 -0.36
CA LYS A 59 1.91 -3.76 -1.31
C LYS A 59 3.13 -3.00 -0.74
N ALA A 60 3.17 -2.74 0.56
CA ALA A 60 4.34 -2.15 1.20
C ALA A 60 5.50 -3.15 1.25
N LYS A 61 6.74 -2.65 1.20
CA LYS A 61 7.96 -3.46 1.35
C LYS A 61 8.01 -4.06 2.75
N MET A 62 8.14 -5.38 2.86
CA MET A 62 8.23 -6.07 4.14
C MET A 62 9.67 -6.16 4.65
N SER A 63 9.82 -6.26 5.96
CA SER A 63 11.10 -6.54 6.60
C SER A 63 11.24 -8.04 6.83
N ARG A 64 12.40 -8.60 6.46
CA ARG A 64 12.74 -10.00 6.74
C ARG A 64 13.57 -10.08 8.01
N GLY A 65 13.26 -11.01 8.90
CA GLY A 65 14.04 -11.21 10.13
C GLY A 65 13.67 -12.51 10.84
N GLY A 66 14.42 -12.86 11.87
CA GLY A 66 14.14 -14.05 12.68
C GLY A 66 12.89 -13.88 13.54
N LEU A 67 12.11 -14.95 13.70
CA LEU A 67 10.90 -14.98 14.52
C LEU A 67 11.00 -16.06 15.59
N VAL A 68 10.91 -15.70 16.87
CA VAL A 68 11.17 -16.58 18.03
C VAL A 68 12.61 -17.11 18.10
N ASN A 69 13.21 -17.48 16.96
CA ASN A 69 14.58 -17.91 16.76
C ASN A 69 15.14 -17.20 15.51
N PRO A 70 16.41 -16.73 15.53
CA PRO A 70 17.09 -16.16 14.36
C PRO A 70 17.05 -17.01 13.08
N LEU A 71 16.91 -18.34 13.21
CA LEU A 71 16.87 -19.28 12.08
C LEU A 71 15.50 -19.36 11.41
N LEU A 72 14.43 -19.00 12.11
CA LEU A 72 13.09 -18.92 11.52
C LEU A 72 12.92 -17.54 10.91
N LEU A 73 13.45 -17.35 9.71
CA LEU A 73 13.25 -16.10 8.98
C LEU A 73 11.78 -16.01 8.55
N VAL A 74 11.16 -14.84 8.74
CA VAL A 74 9.83 -14.52 8.24
C VAL A 74 9.81 -13.09 7.71
N ASP A 75 8.87 -12.81 6.83
CA ASP A 75 8.65 -11.45 6.32
C ASP A 75 7.48 -10.82 7.09
N LYS A 76 7.72 -9.68 7.77
CA LYS A 76 6.68 -8.91 8.47
C LYS A 76 6.45 -7.57 7.81
N CYS A 77 5.18 -7.25 7.57
CA CYS A 77 4.79 -5.94 7.06
C CYS A 77 4.74 -4.92 8.21
N GLN A 78 5.42 -3.79 8.08
CA GLN A 78 5.39 -2.71 9.08
C GLN A 78 4.13 -1.82 9.01
N VAL A 79 3.30 -1.99 7.97
CA VAL A 79 2.10 -1.17 7.74
C VAL A 79 0.84 -1.86 8.26
N CYS A 80 0.61 -3.11 7.85
CA CYS A 80 -0.57 -3.89 8.27
C CYS A 80 -0.25 -4.92 9.35
N GLU A 81 1.02 -5.08 9.73
CA GLU A 81 1.50 -6.04 10.74
C GLU A 81 1.24 -7.53 10.41
N GLY A 82 0.81 -7.83 9.19
CA GLY A 82 0.71 -9.21 8.71
C GLY A 82 2.08 -9.85 8.48
N VAL A 83 2.11 -11.18 8.50
CA VAL A 83 3.32 -11.99 8.41
C VAL A 83 3.20 -12.96 7.24
N TRP A 84 4.25 -13.06 6.43
CA TRP A 84 4.37 -13.99 5.33
C TRP A 84 5.36 -15.10 5.70
N LEU A 85 4.94 -16.35 5.47
CA LEU A 85 5.78 -17.53 5.63
C LEU A 85 5.88 -18.27 4.30
N ASP A 86 7.10 -18.53 3.84
CA ASP A 86 7.33 -19.42 2.70
C ASP A 86 7.10 -20.90 3.06
N ALA A 87 7.03 -21.77 2.05
CA ALA A 87 6.75 -23.19 2.27
C ALA A 87 7.79 -23.90 3.16
N ARG A 88 9.05 -23.46 3.17
CA ARG A 88 10.12 -24.03 4.00
C ARG A 88 10.05 -23.51 5.42
N GLU A 89 9.77 -22.21 5.58
CA GLU A 89 9.55 -21.56 6.88
C GLU A 89 8.35 -22.19 7.60
N LEU A 90 7.26 -22.46 6.87
CA LEU A 90 6.10 -23.17 7.39
C LEU A 90 6.44 -24.58 7.89
N ALA A 91 7.27 -25.33 7.14
CA ALA A 91 7.73 -26.64 7.57
C ALA A 91 8.57 -26.57 8.86
N LEU A 92 9.38 -25.51 8.99
CA LEU A 92 10.17 -25.25 10.20
C LEU A 92 9.27 -24.93 11.40
N VAL A 93 8.26 -24.08 11.22
CA VAL A 93 7.26 -23.76 12.24
C VAL A 93 6.56 -25.03 12.71
N LYS A 94 6.06 -25.87 11.80
CA LYS A 94 5.41 -27.14 12.17
C LYS A 94 6.31 -28.04 13.01
N LYS A 95 7.59 -28.13 12.65
CA LYS A 95 8.59 -28.92 13.38
C LYS A 95 8.88 -28.33 14.76
N LEU A 96 9.03 -27.01 14.87
CA LEU A 96 9.28 -26.29 16.12
C LEU A 96 8.09 -26.36 17.08
N LEU A 97 6.86 -26.35 16.54
CA LEU A 97 5.63 -26.43 17.32
C LEU A 97 5.22 -27.86 17.67
N GLY A 98 6.01 -28.88 17.28
CA GLY A 98 5.68 -30.28 17.58
C GLY A 98 4.35 -30.73 16.96
N LEU A 99 3.87 -30.05 15.92
CA LEU A 99 2.63 -30.40 15.20
C LEU A 99 2.91 -31.60 14.30
N ALA A 100 3.10 -32.76 14.91
CA ALA A 100 3.23 -34.04 14.24
C ALA A 100 1.85 -34.49 13.74
N GLY A 101 1.50 -34.09 12.52
CA GLY A 101 0.53 -34.80 11.66
C GLY A 101 -0.79 -35.28 12.29
N GLY A 102 -1.39 -34.49 13.19
CA GLY A 102 -2.67 -34.81 13.81
C GLY A 102 -3.75 -33.79 13.42
N GLU A 103 -4.94 -34.28 13.09
CA GLU A 103 -6.16 -33.51 12.83
C GLU A 103 -6.56 -32.67 14.04
N SER A 104 -5.99 -31.48 14.17
CA SER A 104 -6.40 -30.49 15.17
C SER A 104 -6.94 -29.29 14.42
N SER A 105 -8.27 -29.21 14.28
CA SER A 105 -8.92 -28.03 13.72
C SER A 105 -8.71 -26.85 14.66
N VAL A 106 -7.78 -25.96 14.34
CA VAL A 106 -7.61 -24.70 15.05
C VAL A 106 -8.72 -23.76 14.58
N LYS A 107 -9.65 -23.43 15.49
CA LYS A 107 -10.56 -22.29 15.29
C LYS A 107 -9.76 -21.02 15.57
N VAL A 108 -9.22 -20.40 14.53
CA VAL A 108 -8.81 -19.00 14.61
C VAL A 108 -10.02 -18.16 14.22
N ASP A 109 -10.60 -17.46 15.19
CA ASP A 109 -11.61 -16.45 14.89
C ASP A 109 -10.92 -15.32 14.12
N ARG A 110 -11.21 -15.23 12.82
CA ARG A 110 -10.71 -14.18 11.94
C ARG A 110 -11.24 -12.84 12.48
N PRO A 111 -10.38 -11.93 12.96
CA PRO A 111 -10.79 -10.56 13.24
C PRO A 111 -11.35 -9.97 11.94
N ALA A 112 -12.35 -9.10 12.03
CA ALA A 112 -12.93 -8.47 10.85
C ALA A 112 -11.79 -7.90 9.97
N PRO A 113 -11.81 -8.15 8.64
CA PRO A 113 -10.73 -7.78 7.75
C PRO A 113 -10.38 -6.31 8.02
N ALA A 114 -9.13 -6.07 8.42
CA ALA A 114 -8.66 -4.71 8.64
C ALA A 114 -8.97 -3.92 7.35
N PRO A 115 -9.62 -2.74 7.45
CA PRO A 115 -9.94 -1.96 6.27
C PRO A 115 -8.66 -1.80 5.44
N ALA A 116 -8.75 -2.15 4.16
CA ALA A 116 -7.62 -2.14 3.24
C ALA A 116 -6.82 -0.86 3.44
N ALA A 117 -5.54 -1.02 3.83
CA ALA A 117 -4.69 0.13 4.15
C ALA A 117 -4.71 1.11 2.97
N PRO A 118 -4.77 2.44 3.23
CA PRO A 118 -4.78 3.43 2.17
C PRO A 118 -3.58 3.19 1.27
N GLN A 119 -3.85 2.91 -0.01
CA GLN A 119 -2.82 2.55 -0.96
C GLN A 119 -1.72 3.60 -0.96
N GLY A 120 -0.45 3.13 -0.89
CA GLY A 120 0.72 4.00 -0.92
C GLY A 120 0.58 5.01 -2.06
N LYS A 121 0.72 6.30 -1.73
CA LYS A 121 0.44 7.38 -2.68
C LYS A 121 1.24 7.15 -3.96
N ASP A 122 0.55 6.95 -5.07
CA ASP A 122 1.17 6.80 -6.39
C ASP A 122 1.98 8.07 -6.70
N ALA A 123 3.31 7.95 -6.69
CA ALA A 123 4.23 9.06 -6.94
C ALA A 123 3.99 9.67 -8.33
N LYS A 124 3.57 8.86 -9.30
CA LYS A 124 3.19 9.32 -10.64
C LYS A 124 1.92 10.15 -10.58
N LEU A 125 0.93 9.74 -9.79
CA LEU A 125 -0.30 10.51 -9.57
C LEU A 125 -0.02 11.83 -8.83
N ILE A 126 0.88 11.84 -7.85
CA ILE A 126 1.31 13.06 -7.17
C ILE A 126 1.98 14.01 -8.18
N LEU A 127 2.91 13.51 -9.00
CA LEU A 127 3.60 14.31 -10.01
C LEU A 127 2.61 14.91 -11.02
N VAL A 128 1.66 14.11 -11.51
CA VAL A 128 0.60 14.58 -12.44
C VAL A 128 -0.23 15.70 -11.80
N LYS A 129 -0.63 15.56 -10.52
CA LYS A 129 -1.38 16.60 -9.80
C LYS A 129 -0.57 17.87 -9.58
N MET A 130 0.73 17.74 -9.27
CA MET A 130 1.62 18.89 -9.12
C MET A 130 1.76 19.66 -10.44
N VAL A 131 1.96 18.96 -11.56
CA VAL A 131 2.04 19.57 -12.89
C VAL A 131 0.72 20.24 -13.25
N ALA A 132 -0.42 19.59 -13.02
CA ALA A 132 -1.75 20.16 -13.26
C ALA A 132 -2.00 21.44 -12.44
N ALA A 133 -1.58 21.47 -11.17
CA ALA A 133 -1.65 22.66 -10.32
C ALA A 133 -0.77 23.80 -10.85
N VAL A 134 0.45 23.51 -11.28
CA VAL A 134 1.36 24.51 -11.88
C VAL A 134 0.77 25.08 -13.17
N CYS A 135 0.19 24.23 -14.04
CA CYS A 135 -0.50 24.68 -15.25
C CYS A 135 -1.70 25.59 -14.93
N ALA A 136 -2.50 25.24 -13.92
CA ALA A 136 -3.63 26.07 -13.50
C ALA A 136 -3.15 27.45 -13.00
N LEU A 137 -2.15 27.49 -12.12
CA LEU A 137 -1.60 28.75 -11.59
C LEU A 137 -0.97 29.61 -12.70
N ALA A 138 -0.21 29.01 -13.61
CA ALA A 138 0.38 29.72 -14.75
C ALA A 138 -0.69 30.27 -15.71
N GLY A 139 -1.75 29.49 -15.98
CA GLY A 139 -2.91 29.94 -16.75
C GLY A 139 -3.62 31.13 -16.10
N LEU A 140 -3.90 31.06 -14.80
CA LEU A 140 -4.54 32.14 -14.05
C LEU A 140 -3.68 33.43 -14.04
N ALA A 141 -2.37 33.29 -13.84
CA ALA A 141 -1.44 34.42 -13.89
C ALA A 141 -1.40 35.04 -15.29
N GLY A 142 -1.41 34.21 -16.34
CA GLY A 142 -1.43 34.65 -17.73
C GLY A 142 -2.69 35.41 -18.11
N VAL A 143 -3.87 34.91 -17.69
CA VAL A 143 -5.16 35.62 -17.89
C VAL A 143 -5.16 36.94 -17.13
N SER A 144 -4.72 36.94 -15.87
CA SER A 144 -4.61 38.16 -15.06
C SER A 144 -3.68 39.19 -15.70
N TYR A 145 -2.56 38.75 -16.27
CA TYR A 145 -1.62 39.63 -16.97
C TYR A 145 -2.21 40.20 -18.25
N GLN A 146 -2.87 39.40 -19.08
CA GLN A 146 -3.56 39.89 -20.29
C GLN A 146 -4.68 40.88 -19.95
N MET A 147 -5.42 40.63 -18.87
CA MET A 147 -6.43 41.54 -18.35
C MET A 147 -5.79 42.87 -17.91
N TYR A 148 -4.66 42.81 -17.21
CA TYR A 148 -3.89 44.00 -16.84
C TYR A 148 -3.42 44.78 -18.07
N LEU A 149 -2.91 44.11 -19.11
CA LEU A 149 -2.53 44.76 -20.37
C LEU A 149 -3.71 45.42 -21.08
N TYR A 150 -4.89 44.80 -21.02
CA TYR A 150 -6.10 45.31 -21.66
C TYR A 150 -6.64 46.59 -21.00
N PHE A 151 -6.61 46.65 -19.66
CA PHE A 151 -7.13 47.79 -18.89
C PHE A 151 -6.11 48.89 -18.62
N SER A 152 -4.81 48.62 -18.82
CA SER A 152 -3.77 49.63 -18.61
C SER A 152 -3.74 50.64 -19.77
N PRO A 153 -3.52 51.94 -19.49
CA PRO A 153 -3.37 52.93 -20.55
C PRO A 153 -2.14 52.61 -21.41
N ALA A 154 -2.21 52.90 -22.71
CA ALA A 154 -1.16 52.55 -23.68
C ALA A 154 0.21 53.16 -23.34
N GLU A 155 0.23 54.23 -22.55
CA GLU A 155 1.43 54.93 -22.10
C GLU A 155 2.14 54.23 -20.93
N ALA A 156 1.43 53.36 -20.20
CA ALA A 156 1.95 52.66 -19.02
C ALA A 156 2.56 51.29 -19.35
N VAL A 157 2.38 50.78 -20.57
CA VAL A 157 2.79 49.40 -20.90
C VAL A 157 3.48 49.29 -22.26
N SER A 158 4.59 48.55 -22.29
CA SER A 158 5.43 48.35 -23.48
C SER A 158 4.98 47.20 -24.40
N ARG A 159 3.92 46.47 -24.04
CA ARG A 159 3.40 45.32 -24.80
C ARG A 159 1.90 45.41 -24.98
N ALA A 160 1.43 45.13 -26.20
CA ALA A 160 0.01 45.01 -26.50
C ALA A 160 -0.55 43.65 -26.02
N PRO A 161 -1.84 43.60 -25.62
CA PRO A 161 -2.50 42.34 -25.33
C PRO A 161 -2.53 41.43 -26.56
N SER A 162 -2.41 40.11 -26.35
CA SER A 162 -2.35 39.11 -27.42
C SER A 162 -3.45 38.08 -27.24
N ILE A 163 -4.33 37.98 -28.25
CA ILE A 163 -5.44 37.01 -28.28
C ILE A 163 -4.90 35.58 -28.17
N GLY A 164 -3.81 35.25 -28.88
CA GLY A 164 -3.19 33.93 -28.84
C GLY A 164 -2.68 33.56 -27.44
N MET A 165 -2.05 34.51 -26.74
CA MET A 165 -1.61 34.31 -25.36
C MET A 165 -2.78 34.19 -24.38
N GLY A 166 -3.84 34.99 -24.58
CA GLY A 166 -5.05 34.92 -23.76
C GLY A 166 -5.74 33.55 -23.88
N VAL A 167 -5.93 33.04 -25.10
CA VAL A 167 -6.52 31.71 -25.35
C VAL A 167 -5.66 30.62 -24.72
N LEU A 168 -4.33 30.67 -24.90
CA LEU A 168 -3.43 29.70 -24.28
C LEU A 168 -3.52 29.70 -22.74
N SER A 169 -3.56 30.87 -22.12
CA SER A 169 -3.69 31.00 -20.66
C SER A 169 -5.02 30.45 -20.14
N VAL A 170 -6.14 30.66 -20.86
CA VAL A 170 -7.44 30.08 -20.51
C VAL A 170 -7.42 28.56 -20.63
N LEU A 171 -6.83 28.01 -21.70
CA LEU A 171 -6.72 26.56 -21.90
C LEU A 171 -5.85 25.90 -20.82
N LEU A 172 -4.74 26.53 -20.44
CA LEU A 172 -3.89 26.05 -19.34
C LEU A 172 -4.62 26.06 -17.99
N PHE A 173 -5.41 27.11 -17.73
CA PHE A 173 -6.21 27.21 -16.52
C PHE A 173 -7.30 26.12 -16.47
N ALA A 174 -8.15 26.05 -17.50
CA ALA A 174 -9.24 25.08 -17.55
C ALA A 174 -8.74 23.63 -17.57
N GLY A 175 -7.71 23.35 -18.37
CA GLY A 175 -7.08 22.02 -18.45
C GLY A 175 -6.45 21.59 -17.13
N GLY A 176 -5.76 22.50 -16.42
CA GLY A 176 -5.19 22.23 -15.10
C GLY A 176 -6.25 21.87 -14.05
N ILE A 177 -7.37 22.61 -14.02
CA ILE A 177 -8.48 22.34 -13.09
C ILE A 177 -9.17 21.01 -13.41
N LEU A 178 -9.42 20.71 -14.69
CA LEU A 178 -9.99 19.43 -15.11
C LEU A 178 -9.09 18.25 -14.72
N ALA A 179 -7.78 18.36 -14.97
CA ALA A 179 -6.81 17.32 -14.61
C ALA A 179 -6.70 17.10 -13.09
N LEU A 180 -6.83 18.14 -12.27
CA LEU A 180 -6.86 18.03 -10.81
C LEU A 180 -8.10 17.28 -10.28
N ASN A 181 -9.21 17.37 -11.01
CA ASN A 181 -10.47 16.69 -10.66
C ASN A 181 -10.60 15.29 -11.29
N TRP A 182 -9.74 14.92 -12.23
CA TRP A 182 -9.73 13.61 -12.87
C TRP A 182 -9.51 12.47 -11.85
N GLY A 183 -10.36 11.44 -11.89
CA GLY A 183 -10.27 10.27 -10.99
C GLY A 183 -10.90 10.44 -9.60
N LYS A 184 -11.66 11.52 -9.35
CA LYS A 184 -12.47 11.67 -8.12
C LYS A 184 -13.81 10.91 -8.20
N GLU A 185 -14.32 10.66 -9.40
CA GLU A 185 -15.62 10.01 -9.64
C GLU A 185 -15.58 8.47 -9.55
N ASP A 186 -14.41 7.84 -9.75
CA ASP A 186 -14.28 6.37 -9.75
C ASP A 186 -14.24 5.74 -8.33
N ARG A 187 -14.54 6.53 -7.28
CA ARG A 187 -14.49 6.07 -5.88
C ARG A 187 -15.79 5.37 -5.41
N TRP A 188 -16.79 5.25 -6.29
CA TRP A 188 -18.11 4.69 -5.97
C TRP A 188 -18.54 3.56 -6.93
N ARG A 189 -17.61 2.66 -7.29
CA ARG A 189 -17.95 1.35 -7.88
C ARG A 189 -17.13 0.24 -7.27
#